data_AF-A0A359HKT9-F1
#
_entry.id   AF-A0A359HKT9-F1
#
_cell.length_a   1.000
_cell.length_b   1.000
_cell.length_c   1.000
_cell.angle_alpha   90.00
_cell.angle_beta   90.00
_cell.angle_gamma   90.00
#
_symmetry.space_group_name_H-M   'P 1'
#
loop_
_entity.id
_entity.type
_entity.pdbx_description
1 polymer ?
#
loop_
_entity_poly.entity_id
_entity_poly.type
_entity_poly.pdbx_seq_one_letter_code
_entity_poly.pdbx_strand_id
1 'polypeptide(L)'
;MQFTAQAEKEILAYQKAYPLRLGVPREELKSRLKQPARIFNAALSRWFSEGKFAETSLRQDVPGASVIPVVHMPEHQIALNSQQQQKIDRLLARFAENPAAPPTIKECTAEVGDELFNAMIDLGYVIPLNAEVVYRREDYLYLADLIRLMITTQGSISVAQVRDQLQTSRRYVLALLEHFDAISFTVRDGDVRKLKQR
;
A
#
# COMPACT_ATOMS: atom_id res chain seq x y z
N MET A 1 14.63 30.49 3.79
CA MET A 1 14.22 30.29 5.20
C MET A 1 12.71 30.19 5.32
N GLN A 2 11.92 31.15 4.82
CA GLN A 2 10.45 31.13 4.92
C GLN A 2 9.78 29.88 4.33
N PHE A 3 10.28 29.38 3.20
CA PHE A 3 9.71 28.18 2.55
C PHE A 3 9.87 26.90 3.38
N THR A 4 11.03 26.71 4.03
CA THR A 4 11.30 25.55 4.88
C THR A 4 10.46 25.57 6.15
N ALA A 5 10.31 26.75 6.76
CA ALA A 5 9.44 26.92 7.93
C ALA A 5 7.97 26.63 7.60
N GLN A 6 7.51 26.99 6.39
CA GLN A 6 6.16 26.62 5.94
C GLN A 6 6.01 25.10 5.78
N ALA A 7 7.00 24.42 5.17
CA ALA A 7 6.96 22.96 5.03
C ALA A 7 6.93 22.24 6.38
N GLU A 8 7.76 22.66 7.33
CA GLU A 8 7.77 22.14 8.69
C GLU A 8 6.40 22.31 9.37
N LYS A 9 5.80 23.50 9.25
CA LYS A 9 4.46 23.77 9.80
C LYS A 9 3.39 22.85 9.20
N GLU A 10 3.39 22.64 7.89
CA GLU A 10 2.42 21.75 7.22
C GLU A 10 2.61 20.28 7.63
N ILE A 11 3.86 19.82 7.71
CA ILE A 11 4.18 18.44 8.11
C ILE A 11 3.75 18.19 9.57
N LEU A 12 4.13 19.08 10.49
CA LEU A 12 3.75 18.97 11.91
C LEU A 12 2.23 19.05 12.11
N ALA A 13 1.55 19.95 11.38
CA ALA A 13 0.10 20.05 11.43
C ALA A 13 -0.58 18.76 10.94
N TYR A 14 -0.05 18.16 9.87
CA TYR A 14 -0.56 16.89 9.35
C TYR A 14 -0.34 15.74 10.34
N GLN A 15 0.87 15.59 10.90
CA GLN A 15 1.18 14.54 11.86
C GLN A 15 0.34 14.66 13.15
N LYS A 16 0.08 15.88 13.59
CA LYS A 16 -0.81 16.13 14.74
C LYS A 16 -2.26 15.79 14.42
N ALA A 17 -2.73 16.10 13.21
CA ALA A 17 -4.09 15.80 12.77
C ALA A 17 -4.31 14.31 12.48
N TYR A 18 -3.25 13.61 12.04
CA TYR A 18 -3.29 12.21 11.67
C TYR A 18 -2.13 11.42 12.30
N PRO A 19 -2.15 11.17 13.62
CA PRO A 19 -1.05 10.51 14.34
C PRO A 19 -0.76 9.08 13.84
N LEU A 20 -1.76 8.46 13.23
CA LEU A 20 -1.73 7.11 12.66
C LEU A 20 -1.27 7.07 11.20
N ARG A 21 -0.81 8.19 10.64
CA ARG A 21 -0.18 8.27 9.31
C ARG A 21 1.32 8.40 9.45
N LEU A 22 2.06 7.76 8.53
CA LEU A 22 3.52 7.83 8.57
C LEU A 22 4.04 9.21 8.15
N GLY A 23 3.36 9.89 7.24
CA GLY A 23 3.77 11.20 6.75
C GLY A 23 2.82 11.77 5.72
N VAL A 24 3.14 12.97 5.24
CA VAL A 24 2.37 13.64 4.19
C VAL A 24 2.77 13.04 2.84
N PRO A 25 1.84 12.57 2.00
CA PRO A 25 2.16 12.19 0.63
C PRO A 25 2.88 13.33 -0.09
N ARG A 26 3.98 13.02 -0.79
CA ARG A 26 4.85 14.05 -1.40
C ARG A 26 4.10 15.00 -2.33
N GLU A 27 3.18 14.49 -3.15
CA GLU A 27 2.36 15.34 -4.04
C GLU A 27 1.33 16.18 -3.27
N GLU A 28 0.82 15.68 -2.14
CA GLU A 28 -0.05 16.45 -1.25
C GLU A 28 0.74 17.60 -0.59
N LEU A 29 1.95 17.31 -0.09
CA LEU A 29 2.84 18.33 0.47
C LEU A 29 3.16 19.42 -0.56
N LYS A 30 3.49 19.03 -1.79
CA LYS A 30 3.71 19.96 -2.91
C LYS A 30 2.49 20.85 -3.17
N SER A 31 1.30 20.27 -3.19
CA SER A 31 0.03 20.99 -3.38
C SER A 31 -0.22 22.01 -2.26
N ARG A 32 -0.03 21.61 -1.00
CA ARG A 32 -0.17 22.48 0.19
C ARG A 32 0.79 23.67 0.16
N LEU A 33 2.00 23.43 -0.31
CA LEU A 33 3.06 24.43 -0.39
C LEU A 33 2.94 25.41 -1.56
N LYS A 34 2.11 25.08 -2.57
CA LYS A 34 1.81 25.94 -3.73
C LYS A 34 3.06 26.46 -4.44
N GLN A 35 4.13 25.66 -4.49
CA GLN A 35 5.38 26.03 -5.15
C GLN A 35 5.54 25.37 -6.53
N PRO A 36 6.27 26.00 -7.46
CA PRO A 36 6.68 25.35 -8.70
C PRO A 36 7.47 24.07 -8.45
N ALA A 37 7.24 23.04 -9.27
CA ALA A 37 7.84 21.71 -9.10
C ALA A 37 9.38 21.74 -9.01
N ARG A 38 10.04 22.60 -9.78
CA ARG A 38 11.50 22.77 -9.75
C ARG A 38 12.01 23.24 -8.39
N ILE A 39 11.33 24.21 -7.78
CA ILE A 39 11.69 24.76 -6.46
C ILE A 39 11.43 23.71 -5.38
N PHE A 40 10.28 23.04 -5.45
CA PHE A 40 9.93 21.97 -4.51
C PHE A 40 10.94 20.82 -4.54
N ASN A 41 11.28 20.30 -5.72
CA ASN A 41 12.24 19.20 -5.85
C ASN A 41 13.65 19.60 -5.35
N ALA A 42 14.13 20.81 -5.67
CA ALA A 42 15.42 21.29 -5.17
C ALA A 42 15.42 21.42 -3.64
N ALA A 43 14.30 21.85 -3.04
CA ALA A 43 14.15 21.95 -1.60
C ALA A 43 14.07 20.58 -0.93
N LEU A 44 13.34 19.61 -1.49
CA LEU A 44 13.32 18.23 -0.99
C LEU A 44 14.73 17.65 -0.90
N SER A 45 15.50 17.73 -2.00
CA SER A 45 16.89 17.24 -2.02
C SER A 45 17.73 17.88 -0.92
N ARG A 46 17.57 19.19 -0.72
CA ARG A 46 18.25 19.91 0.36
C ARG A 46 17.79 19.46 1.74
N TRP A 47 16.49 19.38 2.00
CA TRP A 47 15.94 19.00 3.31
C TRP A 47 16.36 17.59 3.72
N PHE A 48 16.38 16.65 2.78
CA PHE A 48 16.82 15.29 3.04
C PHE A 48 18.33 15.22 3.27
N SER A 49 19.13 15.96 2.49
CA SER A 49 20.58 16.03 2.70
C SER A 49 20.98 16.67 4.02
N GLU A 50 20.19 17.64 4.50
CA GLU A 50 20.40 18.32 5.78
C GLU A 50 19.77 17.56 6.96
N GLY A 51 19.08 16.43 6.72
CA GLY A 51 18.40 15.66 7.76
C GLY A 51 17.22 16.39 8.43
N LYS A 52 16.66 17.43 7.79
CA LYS A 52 15.54 18.21 8.34
C LYS A 52 14.23 17.45 8.30
N PHE A 53 14.00 16.74 7.20
CA PHE A 53 12.85 15.87 6.98
C PHE A 53 13.37 14.53 6.47
N ALA A 54 12.55 13.49 6.60
CA ALA A 54 12.78 12.18 6.03
C ALA A 54 11.73 11.87 4.96
N GLU A 55 12.11 11.04 3.99
CA GLU A 55 11.19 10.44 3.03
C GLU A 55 11.17 8.93 3.26
N THR A 56 9.97 8.36 3.40
CA THR A 56 9.77 6.92 3.38
C THR A 56 8.94 6.54 2.18
N SER A 57 9.41 5.57 1.40
CA SER A 57 8.66 5.01 0.27
C SER A 57 7.79 3.85 0.75
N LEU A 58 6.51 4.12 1.00
CA LEU A 58 5.55 3.10 1.40
C LEU A 58 5.40 2.06 0.30
N ARG A 59 5.37 0.78 0.70
CA ARG A 59 5.17 -0.39 -0.18
C ARG A 59 6.23 -0.58 -1.27
N GLN A 60 7.40 0.04 -1.14
CA GLN A 60 8.50 -0.10 -2.10
C GLN A 60 8.97 -1.55 -2.29
N ASP A 61 8.86 -2.34 -1.22
CA ASP A 61 9.27 -3.73 -1.15
C ASP A 61 8.15 -4.72 -1.54
N VAL A 62 6.98 -4.22 -1.92
CA VAL A 62 5.84 -5.03 -2.35
C VAL A 62 5.83 -5.09 -3.88
N PRO A 63 6.05 -6.26 -4.49
CA PRO A 63 6.05 -6.40 -5.95
C PRO A 63 4.73 -5.92 -6.54
N GLY A 64 4.81 -4.88 -7.36
CA GLY A 64 3.65 -4.31 -8.01
C GLY A 64 2.75 -3.46 -7.11
N ALA A 65 3.03 -3.20 -5.84
CA ALA A 65 2.27 -2.12 -5.19
C ALA A 65 2.69 -0.76 -5.76
N SER A 66 1.73 0.17 -5.86
CA SER A 66 2.05 1.57 -6.10
C SER A 66 2.88 2.10 -4.93
N VAL A 67 4.10 2.54 -5.22
CA VAL A 67 5.00 3.13 -4.23
C VAL A 67 4.54 4.55 -3.92
N ILE A 68 4.35 4.86 -2.65
CA ILE A 68 3.89 6.18 -2.21
C ILE A 68 5.00 6.82 -1.36
N PRO A 69 5.73 7.81 -1.89
CA PRO A 69 6.69 8.56 -1.08
C PRO A 69 5.93 9.49 -0.13
N VAL A 70 6.21 9.34 1.16
CA VAL A 70 5.69 10.21 2.22
C VAL A 70 6.82 10.97 2.88
N VAL A 71 6.57 12.24 3.19
CA VAL A 71 7.52 13.14 3.86
C VAL A 71 7.08 13.33 5.30
N HIS A 72 8.00 13.19 6.23
CA HIS A 72 7.74 13.29 7.67
C HIS A 72 8.92 13.90 8.41
N MET A 73 8.67 14.33 9.64
CA MET A 73 9.75 14.63 10.59
C MET A 73 10.59 13.36 10.85
N PRO A 74 11.93 13.44 10.92
CA PRO A 74 12.80 12.27 11.08
C PRO A 74 12.45 11.38 12.28
N GLU A 75 12.02 11.98 13.38
CA GLU A 75 11.64 11.33 14.64
C GLU A 75 10.20 10.81 14.67
N HIS A 76 9.38 11.14 13.68
CA HIS A 76 7.97 10.73 13.67
C HIS A 76 7.83 9.26 13.31
N GLN A 77 7.07 8.55 14.14
CA GLN A 77 6.74 7.15 13.95
C GLN A 77 5.28 6.93 14.33
N ILE A 78 4.63 5.97 13.68
CA ILE A 78 3.30 5.53 14.09
C ILE A 78 3.46 4.71 15.38
N ALA A 79 3.02 5.28 16.50
CA ALA A 79 3.00 4.61 17.78
C ALA A 79 1.60 4.05 18.05
N LEU A 80 1.46 2.72 17.99
CA LEU A 80 0.23 2.03 18.32
C LEU A 80 0.13 1.81 19.84
N ASN A 81 -1.04 2.10 20.41
CA ASN A 81 -1.32 1.72 21.79
C ASN A 81 -1.75 0.24 21.89
N SER A 82 -1.77 -0.31 23.10
CA SER A 82 -2.07 -1.74 23.31
C SER A 82 -3.45 -2.16 22.79
N GLN A 83 -4.46 -1.28 22.87
CA GLN A 83 -5.80 -1.57 22.38
C GLN A 83 -5.84 -1.59 20.85
N GLN A 84 -5.13 -0.69 20.19
CA GLN A 84 -4.97 -0.66 18.73
C GLN A 84 -4.24 -1.91 18.25
N GLN A 85 -3.15 -2.30 18.92
CA GLN A 85 -2.41 -3.52 18.58
C GLN A 85 -3.30 -4.77 18.69
N GLN A 86 -4.06 -4.91 19.78
CA GLN A 86 -4.99 -6.04 19.95
C GLN A 86 -6.05 -6.13 18.84
N LYS A 87 -6.57 -4.98 18.38
CA LYS A 87 -7.51 -4.93 17.25
C LYS A 87 -6.85 -5.38 15.94
N ILE A 88 -5.61 -4.94 15.69
CA ILE A 88 -4.83 -5.37 14.52
C ILE A 88 -4.59 -6.87 14.57
N ASP A 89 -4.12 -7.39 15.70
CA ASP A 89 -3.78 -8.81 15.85
C ASP A 89 -5.01 -9.69 15.63
N ARG A 90 -6.17 -9.29 16.19
CA ARG A 90 -7.45 -9.98 15.97
C ARG A 90 -7.85 -9.97 14.50
N LEU A 91 -7.76 -8.82 13.85
CA LEU A 91 -8.11 -8.72 12.43
C LEU A 91 -7.16 -9.60 11.59
N LEU A 92 -5.86 -9.55 11.82
CA LEU A 92 -4.86 -10.37 11.12
C LEU A 92 -5.08 -11.88 11.33
N ALA A 93 -5.54 -12.31 12.51
CA ALA A 93 -5.92 -13.70 12.74
C ALA A 93 -7.08 -14.14 11.82
N ARG A 94 -8.06 -13.26 11.56
CA ARG A 94 -9.15 -13.53 10.59
C ARG A 94 -8.66 -13.65 9.16
N PHE A 95 -7.64 -12.87 8.75
CA PHE A 95 -7.01 -13.05 7.45
C PHE A 95 -6.40 -14.46 7.34
N ALA A 96 -5.74 -14.94 8.41
CA ALA A 96 -5.10 -16.25 8.42
C ALA A 96 -6.08 -17.43 8.34
N GLU A 97 -7.34 -17.26 8.77
CA GLU A 97 -8.38 -18.30 8.67
C GLU A 97 -8.75 -18.62 7.21
N ASN A 98 -8.74 -17.62 6.32
CA ASN A 98 -9.00 -17.83 4.89
C ASN A 98 -8.15 -16.90 4.01
N PRO A 99 -6.86 -17.24 3.79
CA PRO A 99 -5.92 -16.39 3.06
C PRO A 99 -6.34 -16.06 1.62
N ALA A 100 -7.09 -16.95 0.95
CA ALA A 100 -7.51 -16.77 -0.44
C ALA A 100 -8.86 -16.02 -0.57
N ALA A 101 -9.60 -15.86 0.52
CA ALA A 101 -10.85 -15.11 0.58
C ALA A 101 -10.86 -14.22 1.85
N PRO A 102 -10.01 -13.19 1.89
CA PRO A 102 -9.87 -12.32 3.06
C PRO A 102 -11.16 -11.52 3.35
N PRO A 103 -11.29 -10.98 4.58
CA PRO A 103 -12.34 -10.00 4.87
C PRO A 103 -12.24 -8.80 3.93
N THR A 104 -13.39 -8.23 3.59
CA THR A 104 -13.47 -7.01 2.77
C THR A 104 -12.94 -5.80 3.53
N ILE A 105 -12.54 -4.76 2.79
CA ILE A 105 -12.12 -3.48 3.39
C ILE A 105 -13.21 -2.92 4.31
N LYS A 106 -14.48 -3.04 3.92
CA LYS A 106 -15.62 -2.58 4.74
C LYS A 106 -15.72 -3.33 6.07
N GLU A 107 -15.49 -4.64 6.07
CA GLU A 107 -15.48 -5.43 7.30
C GLU A 107 -14.26 -5.08 8.16
N CYS A 108 -13.10 -4.86 7.54
CA CYS A 108 -11.89 -4.44 8.24
C CYS A 108 -12.11 -3.09 8.93
N THR A 109 -12.59 -2.07 8.20
CA THR A 109 -12.80 -0.72 8.76
C THR A 109 -13.92 -0.71 9.81
N ALA A 110 -14.95 -1.54 9.67
CA ALA A 110 -15.97 -1.71 10.71
C ALA A 110 -15.39 -2.30 12.02
N GLU A 111 -14.37 -3.16 11.93
CA GLU A 111 -13.74 -3.79 13.09
C GLU A 111 -12.69 -2.89 13.76
N VAL A 112 -11.79 -2.30 12.98
CA VAL A 112 -10.62 -1.57 13.53
C VAL A 112 -10.78 -0.05 13.48
N GLY A 113 -11.70 0.48 12.65
CA GLY A 113 -11.86 1.89 12.35
C GLY A 113 -11.00 2.36 11.17
N ASP A 114 -11.45 3.39 10.45
CA ASP A 114 -10.79 3.86 9.23
C ASP A 114 -9.34 4.32 9.46
N GLU A 115 -9.06 5.05 10.54
CA GLU A 115 -7.70 5.54 10.82
C GLU A 115 -6.73 4.41 11.12
N LEU A 116 -7.16 3.40 11.89
CA LEU A 116 -6.31 2.27 12.23
C LEU A 116 -6.09 1.35 11.03
N PHE A 117 -7.12 1.14 10.20
CA PHE A 117 -6.97 0.41 8.94
C PHE A 117 -5.98 1.10 7.99
N ASN A 118 -6.05 2.43 7.90
CA ASN A 118 -5.08 3.23 7.17
C ASN A 118 -3.66 3.12 7.74
N ALA A 119 -3.50 3.09 9.07
CA ALA A 119 -2.22 2.83 9.70
C ALA A 119 -1.68 1.44 9.32
N MET A 120 -2.55 0.41 9.29
CA MET A 120 -2.15 -0.95 8.89
C MET A 120 -1.64 -0.99 7.44
N ILE A 121 -2.22 -0.16 6.56
CA ILE A 121 -1.74 0.00 5.19
C ILE A 121 -0.37 0.67 5.16
N ASP A 122 -0.20 1.78 5.89
CA ASP A 122 1.06 2.55 5.92
C ASP A 122 2.19 1.76 6.58
N LEU A 123 1.87 0.98 7.62
CA LEU A 123 2.78 0.03 8.28
C LEU A 123 3.03 -1.24 7.45
N GLY A 124 2.30 -1.44 6.35
CA GLY A 124 2.48 -2.55 5.44
C GLY A 124 1.95 -3.89 5.96
N TYR A 125 1.08 -3.92 6.97
CA TYR A 125 0.42 -5.17 7.40
C TYR A 125 -0.54 -5.72 6.34
N VAL A 126 -1.18 -4.81 5.59
CA VAL A 126 -2.16 -5.17 4.57
C VAL A 126 -1.95 -4.39 3.28
N ILE A 127 -2.33 -4.99 2.16
CA ILE A 127 -2.18 -4.47 0.80
C ILE A 127 -3.57 -4.44 0.16
N PRO A 128 -4.20 -3.26 0.02
CA PRO A 128 -5.45 -3.12 -0.69
C PRO A 128 -5.20 -3.28 -2.20
N LEU A 129 -6.06 -4.05 -2.87
CA LEU A 129 -6.03 -4.25 -4.32
C LEU A 129 -6.97 -3.28 -5.05
N ASN A 130 -8.14 -3.06 -4.46
CA ASN A 130 -9.15 -2.13 -4.96
C ASN A 130 -9.99 -1.60 -3.78
N ALA A 131 -11.17 -1.05 -4.05
CA ALA A 131 -12.05 -0.48 -3.01
C ALA A 131 -12.69 -1.52 -2.08
N GLU A 132 -12.66 -2.81 -2.41
CA GLU A 132 -13.34 -3.87 -1.65
C GLU A 132 -12.37 -4.92 -1.10
N VAL A 133 -11.34 -5.29 -1.87
CA VAL A 133 -10.45 -6.41 -1.56
C VAL A 133 -9.11 -5.92 -1.04
N VAL A 134 -8.68 -6.54 0.05
CA VAL A 134 -7.40 -6.32 0.72
C VAL A 134 -6.81 -7.67 1.11
N TYR A 135 -5.50 -7.82 1.01
CA TYR A 135 -4.79 -9.01 1.49
C TYR A 135 -3.83 -8.62 2.61
N ARG A 136 -3.61 -9.52 3.56
CA ARG A 136 -2.46 -9.43 4.46
C ARG A 136 -1.18 -9.57 3.64
N ARG A 137 -0.12 -8.88 4.06
CA ARG A 137 1.12 -8.77 3.29
C ARG A 137 1.69 -10.12 2.86
N GLU A 138 1.80 -11.07 3.78
CA GLU A 138 2.35 -12.40 3.50
C GLU A 138 1.52 -13.18 2.49
N ASP A 139 0.18 -13.09 2.59
CA ASP A 139 -0.74 -13.75 1.66
C ASP A 139 -0.62 -13.14 0.26
N TYR A 140 -0.50 -11.81 0.16
CA TYR A 140 -0.24 -11.13 -1.11
C TYR A 140 1.06 -11.59 -1.78
N LEU A 141 2.15 -11.65 -1.01
CA LEU A 141 3.46 -12.07 -1.53
C LEU A 141 3.40 -13.52 -2.03
N TYR A 142 2.80 -14.42 -1.25
CA TYR A 142 2.56 -15.80 -1.66
C TYR A 142 1.75 -15.89 -2.96
N LEU A 143 0.67 -15.11 -3.07
CA LEU A 143 -0.17 -15.09 -4.26
C LEU A 143 0.57 -14.55 -5.48
N ALA A 144 1.39 -13.50 -5.33
CA ALA A 144 2.22 -12.97 -6.40
C ALA A 144 3.21 -14.02 -6.93
N ASP A 145 3.86 -14.77 -6.04
CA ASP A 145 4.79 -15.84 -6.40
C ASP A 145 4.07 -17.03 -7.05
N LEU A 146 2.90 -17.41 -6.54
CA LEU A 146 2.06 -18.46 -7.13
C LEU A 146 1.64 -18.09 -8.56
N ILE A 147 1.15 -16.86 -8.77
CA ILE A 147 0.75 -16.40 -10.11
C ILE A 147 1.94 -16.38 -11.06
N ARG A 148 3.11 -15.89 -10.61
CA ARG A 148 4.34 -15.95 -11.39
C ARG A 148 4.66 -17.39 -11.79
N LEU A 149 4.64 -18.32 -10.83
CA LEU A 149 4.94 -19.73 -11.05
C LEU A 149 3.97 -20.34 -12.08
N MET A 150 2.66 -20.14 -11.90
CA MET A 150 1.64 -20.66 -12.82
C MET A 150 1.86 -20.15 -14.24
N ILE A 151 2.17 -18.85 -14.42
CA ILE A 151 2.43 -18.31 -15.76
C ILE A 151 3.73 -18.85 -16.34
N THR A 152 4.81 -18.95 -15.56
CA THR A 152 6.08 -19.48 -16.06
C THR A 152 5.99 -20.96 -16.46
N THR A 153 5.12 -21.74 -15.82
CA THR A 153 4.94 -23.17 -16.10
C THR A 153 3.96 -23.43 -17.26
N GLN A 154 2.89 -22.64 -17.38
CA GLN A 154 1.81 -22.84 -18.36
C GLN A 154 1.88 -21.89 -19.56
N GLY A 155 2.78 -20.90 -19.52
CA GLY A 155 2.90 -19.81 -20.50
C GLY A 155 1.88 -18.69 -20.30
N SER A 156 0.65 -19.02 -19.89
CA SER A 156 -0.39 -18.04 -19.55
C SER A 156 -1.42 -18.65 -18.59
N ILE A 157 -2.20 -17.79 -17.93
CA ILE A 157 -3.26 -18.22 -17.00
C ILE A 157 -4.58 -17.52 -17.30
N SER A 158 -5.68 -18.23 -17.12
CA SER A 158 -7.04 -17.68 -17.13
C SER A 158 -7.55 -17.45 -15.70
N VAL A 159 -8.60 -16.64 -15.58
CA VAL A 159 -9.30 -16.44 -14.30
C VAL A 159 -9.82 -17.77 -13.73
N ALA A 160 -10.30 -18.68 -14.58
CA ALA A 160 -10.81 -19.98 -14.15
C ALA A 160 -9.72 -20.86 -13.53
N GLN A 161 -8.55 -20.94 -14.17
CA GLN A 161 -7.42 -21.72 -13.65
C GLN A 161 -6.95 -21.19 -12.29
N VAL A 162 -6.84 -19.88 -12.12
CA VAL A 162 -6.43 -19.29 -10.83
C VAL A 162 -7.49 -19.53 -9.75
N ARG A 163 -8.78 -19.38 -10.10
CA ARG A 163 -9.89 -19.67 -9.18
C ARG A 163 -9.83 -21.11 -8.69
N ASP A 164 -9.64 -22.06 -9.60
CA ASP A 164 -9.62 -23.48 -9.27
C ASP A 164 -8.39 -23.84 -8.43
N GLN A 165 -7.23 -23.25 -8.75
CA GLN A 165 -6.00 -23.40 -7.97
C GLN A 165 -6.13 -22.84 -6.54
N LEU A 166 -6.77 -21.68 -6.38
CA LEU A 166 -6.93 -21.00 -5.10
C LEU A 166 -8.17 -21.45 -4.31
N GLN A 167 -9.04 -22.26 -4.92
CA GLN A 167 -10.32 -22.68 -4.37
C GLN A 167 -11.15 -21.51 -3.80
N THR A 168 -11.09 -20.36 -4.47
CA THR A 168 -11.74 -19.11 -4.03
C THR A 168 -12.82 -18.67 -5.02
N SER A 169 -13.54 -17.60 -4.69
CA SER A 169 -14.53 -17.02 -5.60
C SER A 169 -13.87 -16.21 -6.73
N ARG A 170 -14.58 -16.08 -7.86
CA ARG A 170 -14.12 -15.24 -8.98
C ARG A 170 -13.87 -13.78 -8.57
N ARG A 171 -14.60 -13.27 -7.57
CA ARG A 171 -14.44 -11.90 -7.06
C ARG A 171 -12.99 -11.62 -6.66
N TYR A 172 -12.41 -12.48 -5.83
CA TYR A 172 -11.05 -12.31 -5.32
C TYR A 172 -10.00 -12.47 -6.41
N VAL A 173 -10.17 -13.48 -7.28
CA VAL A 173 -9.26 -13.70 -8.40
C VAL A 173 -9.25 -12.53 -9.38
N LEU A 174 -10.43 -11.99 -9.72
CA LEU A 174 -10.51 -10.82 -10.60
C LEU A 174 -9.81 -9.62 -9.97
N ALA A 175 -10.10 -9.30 -8.71
CA ALA A 175 -9.44 -8.20 -8.01
C ALA A 175 -7.90 -8.34 -7.99
N LEU A 176 -7.40 -9.55 -7.75
CA LEU A 176 -5.96 -9.86 -7.76
C LEU A 176 -5.34 -9.66 -9.15
N LEU A 177 -5.95 -10.24 -10.18
CA LEU A 177 -5.41 -10.20 -11.52
C LEU A 177 -5.53 -8.81 -12.17
N GLU A 178 -6.61 -8.07 -11.90
CA GLU A 178 -6.78 -6.69 -12.33
C GLU A 178 -5.77 -5.75 -11.65
N HIS A 179 -5.50 -5.96 -10.35
CA HIS A 179 -4.42 -5.26 -9.65
C HIS A 179 -3.08 -5.55 -10.32
N PHE A 180 -2.78 -6.81 -10.59
CA PHE A 180 -1.55 -7.22 -11.29
C PHE A 180 -1.42 -6.64 -12.70
N ASP A 181 -2.52 -6.46 -13.42
CA ASP A 181 -2.51 -5.78 -14.72
C ASP A 181 -2.19 -4.28 -14.55
N ALA A 182 -2.87 -3.60 -13.61
CA ALA A 182 -2.73 -2.16 -13.37
C ALA A 182 -1.30 -1.76 -13.00
N ILE A 183 -0.60 -2.64 -12.29
CA ILE A 183 0.76 -2.41 -11.79
C ILE A 183 1.81 -2.98 -12.73
N SER A 184 1.40 -3.44 -13.92
CA SER A 184 2.30 -3.99 -14.94
C SER A 184 3.05 -5.26 -14.50
N PHE A 185 2.48 -6.03 -13.56
CA PHE A 185 3.00 -7.35 -13.19
C PHE A 185 2.58 -8.41 -14.23
N THR A 186 1.31 -8.37 -14.63
CA THR A 186 0.76 -9.15 -15.75
C THR A 186 0.29 -8.26 -16.88
N VAL A 187 0.08 -8.87 -18.05
CA VAL A 187 -0.59 -8.25 -19.19
C VAL A 187 -1.71 -9.18 -19.64
N ARG A 188 -2.91 -8.61 -19.82
CA ARG A 188 -4.07 -9.32 -20.33
C ARG A 188 -4.00 -9.46 -21.85
N ASP A 189 -4.22 -10.68 -22.34
CA ASP A 189 -4.23 -11.07 -23.75
C ASP A 189 -5.49 -11.93 -23.99
N GLY A 190 -6.58 -11.29 -24.42
CA GLY A 190 -7.91 -11.91 -24.47
C GLY A 190 -8.41 -12.34 -23.09
N ASP A 191 -8.61 -13.64 -22.91
CA ASP A 191 -9.11 -14.27 -21.68
C ASP A 191 -7.99 -14.80 -20.77
N VAL A 192 -6.73 -14.67 -21.20
CA VAL A 192 -5.56 -15.11 -20.43
C VAL A 192 -4.67 -13.94 -20.03
N ARG A 193 -3.75 -14.21 -19.12
CA ARG A 193 -2.71 -13.30 -18.66
C ARG A 193 -1.34 -13.92 -18.78
N LYS A 194 -0.38 -13.09 -19.18
CA LYS A 194 1.04 -13.42 -19.28
C LYS A 194 1.82 -12.48 -18.37
N LEU A 195 3.04 -12.87 -18.01
CA LEU A 195 3.94 -11.98 -17.28
C LEU A 195 4.37 -10.86 -18.22
N LYS A 196 4.44 -9.63 -17.70
CA LYS A 196 5.00 -8.53 -18.46
C LYS A 196 6.48 -8.81 -18.70
N GLN A 197 6.88 -8.84 -19.97
CA GLN A 197 8.30 -8.92 -20.34
C GLN A 197 8.95 -7.56 -20.02
N ARG A 198 10.17 -7.61 -19.47
CA ARG A 198 10.99 -6.40 -19.24
C ARG A 198 11.49 -5.84 -20.56
#